data_AF-A0A7Y5SXV7-F1
#
_entry.id   AF-A0A7Y5SXV7-F1
#
_cell.length_a   1.000
_cell.length_b   1.000
_cell.length_c   1.000
_cell.angle_alpha   90.00
_cell.angle_beta   90.00
_cell.angle_gamma   90.00
#
_symmetry.space_group_name_H-M   'P 1'
#
loop_
_entity.id
_entity.type
_entity.pdbx_description
1 polymer ?
#
loop_
_entity_poly.entity_id
_entity_poly.type
_entity_poly.pdbx_seq_one_letter_code
_entity_poly.pdbx_strand_id
1 'polypeptide(L)'
;MTDYFLYAILPYLAVATLIVGSVFRFLFHRYSWSALSSQFLENNAVFWGSMPWHIGIGIILAGHLVAFFLPGLWSLMTNNYTTLVIIETIGLGLAVITLFGLTMLFLRRMLTPKIRVVTSAMDWVILSVLMVQIILGLLTAVLYPFGSAWATGVLSPYLLSFFSFDPQIAYVTDLPLVVKLHMTFAWILLLLVPFSRLVHAFSLPFRYFVRPPQLVIWNRNRTTSTH
;
A
#
# COMPACT_ATOMS: atom_id res chain seq x y z
N MET A 1 22.64 -6.37 15.49
CA MET A 1 22.33 -7.49 14.58
C MET A 1 20.89 -7.46 14.10
N THR A 2 19.91 -7.29 14.99
CA THR A 2 18.48 -7.14 14.63
C THR A 2 18.23 -5.99 13.64
N ASP A 3 18.80 -4.81 13.88
CA ASP A 3 18.56 -3.63 13.04
C ASP A 3 19.11 -3.80 11.62
N TYR A 4 20.28 -4.44 11.47
CA TYR A 4 20.82 -4.75 10.15
C TYR A 4 19.91 -5.72 9.38
N PHE A 5 19.39 -6.75 10.05
CA PHE A 5 18.44 -7.66 9.41
C PHE A 5 17.15 -6.94 8.97
N LEU A 6 16.55 -6.13 9.85
CA LEU A 6 15.28 -5.46 9.58
C LEU A 6 15.38 -4.31 8.57
N TYR A 7 16.50 -3.60 8.53
CA TYR A 7 16.66 -2.37 7.75
C TYR A 7 17.69 -2.47 6.62
N ALA A 8 18.42 -3.58 6.47
CA ALA A 8 19.23 -3.83 5.27
C ALA A 8 18.72 -5.06 4.51
N ILE A 9 18.54 -6.19 5.18
CA ILE A 9 18.25 -7.48 4.53
C ILE A 9 16.77 -7.62 4.16
N LEU A 10 15.87 -7.39 5.12
CA LEU A 10 14.42 -7.52 4.93
C LEU A 10 13.89 -6.67 3.76
N PRO A 11 14.32 -5.42 3.51
CA PRO A 11 13.90 -4.65 2.34
C PRO A 11 14.23 -5.33 1.01
N TYR A 12 15.45 -5.88 0.85
CA TYR A 12 15.80 -6.63 -0.37
C TYR A 12 14.93 -7.87 -0.54
N LEU A 13 14.72 -8.64 0.54
CA LEU A 13 13.85 -9.82 0.51
C LEU A 13 12.41 -9.44 0.13
N ALA A 14 11.88 -8.36 0.72
CA ALA A 14 10.53 -7.87 0.46
C ALA A 14 10.36 -7.44 -1.00
N VAL A 15 11.29 -6.65 -1.54
CA VAL A 15 11.24 -6.17 -2.93
C VAL A 15 11.43 -7.32 -3.92
N ALA A 16 12.41 -8.21 -3.69
CA ALA A 16 12.62 -9.36 -4.55
C ALA A 16 11.39 -10.29 -4.57
N THR A 17 10.81 -10.57 -3.40
CA THR A 17 9.61 -11.40 -3.26
C THR A 17 8.40 -10.74 -3.93
N LEU A 18 8.21 -9.43 -3.72
CA LEU A 18 7.17 -8.64 -4.37
C LEU A 18 7.24 -8.81 -5.89
N ILE A 19 8.42 -8.55 -6.49
CA ILE A 19 8.60 -8.58 -7.94
C ILE A 19 8.43 -10.02 -8.47
N VAL A 20 9.26 -10.95 -7.99
CA VAL A 20 9.30 -12.33 -8.52
C VAL A 20 7.98 -13.04 -8.25
N GLY A 21 7.45 -12.93 -7.03
CA GLY A 21 6.20 -13.56 -6.64
C GLY A 21 5.00 -13.00 -7.42
N SER A 22 4.94 -11.68 -7.65
CA SER A 22 3.85 -11.09 -8.43
C SER A 22 3.94 -11.47 -9.90
N VAL A 23 5.13 -11.45 -10.51
CA VAL A 23 5.32 -11.90 -11.90
C VAL A 23 4.93 -13.37 -12.05
N PHE A 24 5.42 -14.24 -11.16
CA PHE A 24 5.08 -15.67 -11.17
C PHE A 24 3.56 -15.88 -11.06
N ARG A 25 2.91 -15.24 -10.08
CA ARG A 25 1.46 -15.37 -9.89
C ARG A 25 0.67 -14.84 -11.10
N PHE A 26 1.11 -13.74 -11.71
CA PHE A 26 0.45 -13.18 -12.88
C PHE A 26 0.54 -14.11 -14.10
N LEU A 27 1.71 -14.72 -14.33
CA LEU A 27 1.95 -15.60 -15.48
C LEU A 27 1.32 -16.98 -15.30
N PHE A 28 1.46 -17.61 -14.13
CA PHE A 28 1.09 -19.01 -13.91
C PHE A 28 -0.23 -19.19 -13.16
N HIS A 29 -0.72 -18.18 -12.44
CA HIS A 29 -1.93 -18.26 -11.61
C HIS A 29 -2.89 -17.10 -11.85
N ARG A 30 -3.06 -16.70 -13.11
CA ARG A 30 -3.80 -15.49 -13.52
C ARG A 30 -5.24 -15.42 -12.98
N TYR A 31 -5.94 -16.55 -12.82
CA TYR A 31 -7.29 -16.57 -12.23
C TYR A 31 -7.33 -16.15 -10.76
N SER A 32 -6.23 -16.31 -10.03
CA SER A 32 -6.10 -15.85 -8.64
C SER A 32 -5.83 -14.34 -8.54
N TRP A 33 -5.55 -13.66 -9.65
CA TRP A 33 -5.26 -12.23 -9.71
C TRP A 33 -6.56 -11.42 -9.72
N SER A 34 -7.16 -11.23 -8.54
CA SER A 34 -8.46 -10.58 -8.39
C SER A 34 -8.56 -9.84 -7.05
N ALA A 35 -9.42 -8.82 -7.00
CA ALA A 35 -9.80 -8.13 -5.78
C ALA A 35 -10.60 -9.03 -4.81
N LEU A 36 -11.11 -10.19 -5.28
CA LEU A 36 -11.89 -11.15 -4.49
C LEU A 36 -13.04 -10.47 -3.71
N SER A 37 -13.88 -9.72 -4.45
CA SER A 37 -14.98 -8.96 -3.84
C SER A 37 -15.94 -9.86 -3.09
N SER A 38 -16.35 -9.41 -1.90
CA SER A 38 -17.36 -10.08 -1.06
C SER A 38 -18.65 -9.28 -0.96
N GLN A 39 -18.79 -8.25 -1.80
CA GLN A 39 -19.94 -7.33 -1.79
C GLN A 39 -21.25 -8.01 -2.19
N PHE A 40 -21.20 -8.99 -3.09
CA PHE A 40 -22.38 -9.75 -3.49
C PHE A 40 -23.04 -10.50 -2.32
N LEU A 41 -22.25 -10.94 -1.34
CA LEU A 41 -22.74 -11.70 -0.18
C LEU A 41 -23.36 -10.80 0.90
N GLU A 42 -22.94 -9.52 0.96
CA GLU A 42 -23.41 -8.51 1.91
C GLU A 42 -23.02 -7.11 1.39
N ASN A 43 -23.98 -6.21 1.25
CA ASN A 43 -23.77 -4.91 0.59
C ASN A 43 -24.07 -3.68 1.48
N ASN A 44 -24.62 -3.86 2.67
CA ASN A 44 -25.06 -2.74 3.52
C ASN A 44 -23.87 -2.07 4.21
N ALA A 45 -22.95 -2.86 4.76
CA ALA A 45 -21.81 -2.34 5.52
C ALA A 45 -20.58 -2.06 4.64
N VAL A 46 -20.51 -2.64 3.44
CA VAL A 46 -19.30 -2.59 2.60
C VAL A 46 -18.97 -1.18 2.12
N PHE A 47 -19.97 -0.32 1.87
CA PHE A 47 -19.75 1.06 1.44
C PHE A 47 -18.96 1.85 2.50
N TRP A 48 -19.42 1.80 3.75
CA TRP A 48 -18.82 2.48 4.89
C TRP A 48 -17.45 1.96 5.27
N GLY A 49 -17.13 0.71 4.93
CA GLY A 49 -15.78 0.18 5.08
C GLY A 49 -14.88 0.52 3.90
N SER A 50 -15.31 0.16 2.70
CA SER A 50 -14.50 0.17 1.48
C SER A 50 -14.16 1.58 0.99
N MET A 51 -15.11 2.54 1.05
CA MET A 51 -14.86 3.89 0.55
C MET A 51 -13.86 4.65 1.43
N PRO A 52 -14.07 4.78 2.76
CA PRO A 52 -13.09 5.41 3.65
C PRO A 52 -11.71 4.74 3.59
N TRP A 53 -11.68 3.40 3.55
CA TRP A 53 -10.44 2.63 3.44
C TRP A 53 -9.66 2.99 2.18
N HIS A 54 -10.25 2.84 0.98
CA HIS A 54 -9.52 2.98 -0.27
C HIS A 54 -9.16 4.45 -0.60
N ILE A 55 -10.04 5.41 -0.29
CA ILE A 55 -9.73 6.83 -0.49
C ILE A 55 -8.59 7.24 0.44
N GLY A 56 -8.71 6.90 1.72
CA GLY A 56 -7.71 7.24 2.72
C GLY A 56 -6.34 6.63 2.41
N ILE A 57 -6.27 5.30 2.26
CA ILE A 57 -5.00 4.63 1.98
C ILE A 57 -4.41 5.03 0.62
N GLY A 58 -5.24 5.28 -0.39
CA GLY A 58 -4.78 5.69 -1.71
C GLY A 58 -4.04 7.02 -1.68
N ILE A 59 -4.60 8.03 -1.00
CA ILE A 59 -3.97 9.34 -0.88
C ILE A 59 -2.74 9.29 0.04
N ILE A 60 -2.82 8.58 1.18
CA ILE A 60 -1.69 8.41 2.10
C ILE A 60 -0.51 7.74 1.37
N LEU A 61 -0.77 6.64 0.67
CA LEU A 61 0.26 5.91 -0.07
C LEU A 61 0.87 6.80 -1.17
N ALA A 62 0.05 7.56 -1.90
CA ALA A 62 0.57 8.51 -2.89
C ALA A 62 1.51 9.55 -2.25
N GLY A 63 1.12 10.13 -1.11
CA GLY A 63 1.99 11.05 -0.35
C GLY A 63 3.32 10.42 0.04
N HIS A 64 3.31 9.19 0.55
CA HIS A 64 4.54 8.44 0.87
C HIS A 64 5.42 8.24 -0.37
N LEU A 65 4.84 7.83 -1.50
CA LEU A 65 5.60 7.61 -2.73
C LEU A 65 6.26 8.90 -3.25
N VAL A 66 5.56 10.05 -3.17
CA VAL A 66 6.15 11.35 -3.53
C VAL A 66 7.30 11.70 -2.58
N ALA A 67 7.11 11.54 -1.26
CA ALA A 67 8.16 11.81 -0.27
C ALA A 67 9.42 10.96 -0.51
N PHE A 68 9.25 9.70 -0.87
CA PHE A 68 10.35 8.75 -1.03
C PHE A 68 11.09 8.92 -2.35
N PHE A 69 10.36 9.01 -3.47
CA PHE A 69 10.95 8.94 -4.81
C PHE A 69 11.10 10.29 -5.50
N LEU A 70 10.45 11.34 -4.98
CA LEU A 70 10.55 12.71 -5.49
C LEU A 70 10.94 13.68 -4.35
N PRO A 71 12.08 13.46 -3.66
CA PRO A 71 12.45 14.21 -2.46
C PRO A 71 12.58 15.72 -2.69
N GLY A 72 12.99 16.13 -3.90
CA GLY A 72 13.04 17.55 -4.27
C GLY A 72 11.64 18.19 -4.32
N LEU A 73 10.67 17.52 -4.94
CA LEU A 73 9.28 17.98 -4.98
C LEU A 73 8.67 18.00 -3.59
N TRP A 74 8.91 16.96 -2.79
CA TRP A 74 8.42 16.90 -1.41
C TRP A 74 9.00 18.03 -0.55
N SER A 75 10.31 18.28 -0.64
CA SER A 75 10.98 19.36 0.08
C SER A 75 10.42 20.75 -0.25
N LEU A 76 10.10 21.02 -1.53
CA LEU A 76 9.48 22.28 -1.93
C LEU A 76 8.14 22.53 -1.20
N MET A 77 7.37 21.47 -0.95
CA MET A 77 6.10 21.56 -0.23
C MET A 77 6.31 21.64 1.28
N THR A 78 7.22 20.85 1.84
CA THR A 78 7.37 20.72 3.31
C THR A 78 8.28 21.75 3.96
N ASN A 79 9.08 22.50 3.19
CA ASN A 79 9.89 23.61 3.72
C ASN A 79 9.04 24.85 4.06
N ASN A 80 7.85 24.98 3.49
CA ASN A 80 6.89 26.02 3.87
C ASN A 80 6.06 25.53 5.06
N TYR A 81 6.11 26.24 6.19
CA TYR A 81 5.41 25.84 7.42
C TYR A 81 3.89 25.69 7.22
N THR A 82 3.25 26.61 6.49
CA THR A 82 1.80 26.55 6.22
C THR A 82 1.44 25.30 5.42
N THR A 83 2.17 25.04 4.34
CA THR A 83 1.95 23.83 3.51
C THR A 83 2.25 22.55 4.29
N LEU A 84 3.30 22.54 5.12
CA LEU A 84 3.63 21.42 6.00
C LEU A 84 2.48 21.10 6.96
N VAL A 85 1.94 22.11 7.66
CA VAL A 85 0.80 21.92 8.58
C VAL A 85 -0.43 21.39 7.84
N ILE A 86 -0.70 21.88 6.62
CA ILE A 86 -1.79 21.37 5.79
C ILE A 86 -1.58 19.88 5.45
N ILE A 87 -0.37 19.51 5.00
CA ILE A 87 -0.04 18.11 4.67
C ILE A 87 -0.19 17.21 5.89
N GLU A 88 0.36 17.60 7.05
CA GLU A 88 0.26 16.84 8.30
C GLU A 88 -1.19 16.69 8.75
N THR A 89 -1.99 17.76 8.69
CA THR A 89 -3.40 17.74 9.10
C THR A 89 -4.24 16.85 8.19
N ILE A 90 -4.05 16.97 6.88
CA ILE A 90 -4.74 16.12 5.89
C ILE A 90 -4.31 14.67 6.07
N GLY A 91 -3.01 14.40 6.21
CA GLY A 91 -2.47 13.07 6.43
C GLY A 91 -3.05 12.41 7.68
N LEU A 92 -3.12 13.14 8.79
CA LEU A 92 -3.71 12.67 10.04
C LEU A 92 -5.21 12.38 9.89
N GLY A 93 -5.97 13.28 9.26
CA GLY A 93 -7.40 13.08 9.00
C GLY A 93 -7.66 11.86 8.12
N LEU A 94 -6.88 11.70 7.05
CA LEU A 94 -6.95 10.53 6.18
C LEU A 94 -6.59 9.25 6.94
N ALA A 95 -5.60 9.28 7.83
CA ALA A 95 -5.20 8.11 8.62
C ALA A 95 -6.35 7.64 9.53
N VAL A 96 -7.07 8.57 10.16
CA VAL A 96 -8.27 8.27 10.97
C VAL A 96 -9.39 7.68 10.11
N ILE A 97 -9.68 8.29 8.95
CA ILE A 97 -10.68 7.79 8.00
C ILE A 97 -10.32 6.38 7.49
N THR A 98 -9.04 6.16 7.20
CA THR A 98 -8.50 4.86 6.76
C THR A 98 -8.67 3.81 7.85
N LEU A 99 -8.33 4.14 9.09
CA LEU A 99 -8.48 3.25 10.25
C LEU A 99 -9.94 2.90 10.50
N PHE A 100 -10.84 3.88 10.43
CA PHE A 100 -12.28 3.66 10.52
C PHE A 100 -12.77 2.68 9.44
N GLY A 101 -12.44 2.94 8.16
CA GLY A 101 -12.84 2.08 7.05
C GLY A 101 -12.32 0.65 7.20
N LEU A 102 -11.05 0.49 7.58
CA LEU A 102 -10.47 -0.84 7.79
C LEU A 102 -11.10 -1.55 8.98
N THR A 103 -11.39 -0.85 10.07
CA THR A 103 -12.08 -1.41 11.24
C THR A 103 -13.47 -1.91 10.86
N MET A 104 -14.23 -1.13 10.09
CA MET A 104 -15.53 -1.54 9.57
C MET A 104 -15.43 -2.78 8.69
N LEU A 105 -14.42 -2.87 7.80
CA LEU A 105 -14.18 -4.06 6.99
C LEU A 105 -13.78 -5.29 7.82
N PHE A 106 -12.96 -5.09 8.86
CA PHE A 106 -12.53 -6.13 9.79
C PHE A 106 -13.73 -6.68 10.56
N LEU A 107 -14.52 -5.80 11.18
CA LEU A 107 -15.74 -6.16 11.92
C LEU A 107 -16.77 -6.81 11.00
N ARG A 108 -16.97 -6.32 9.78
CA ARG A 108 -17.86 -6.94 8.78
C ARG A 108 -17.44 -8.40 8.51
N ARG A 109 -16.15 -8.65 8.34
CA ARG A 109 -15.61 -9.99 8.10
C ARG A 109 -15.73 -10.90 9.32
N MET A 110 -15.61 -10.34 10.52
CA MET A 110 -15.82 -11.08 11.75
C MET A 110 -17.30 -11.40 11.91
N LEU A 111 -18.19 -10.40 11.88
CA LEU A 111 -19.55 -10.52 12.39
C LEU A 111 -20.55 -11.09 11.38
N THR A 112 -20.26 -11.08 10.07
CA THR A 112 -21.19 -11.60 9.05
C THR A 112 -20.88 -13.06 8.69
N PRO A 113 -21.76 -14.04 9.01
CA PRO A 113 -21.48 -15.46 8.77
C PRO A 113 -21.18 -15.79 7.31
N LYS A 114 -21.94 -15.21 6.37
CA LYS A 114 -21.75 -15.43 4.92
C LYS A 114 -20.35 -15.02 4.44
N ILE A 115 -19.80 -13.94 4.99
CA ILE A 115 -18.46 -13.45 4.62
C ILE A 115 -17.39 -14.28 5.30
N ARG A 116 -17.60 -14.66 6.56
CA ARG A 116 -16.64 -15.44 7.34
C ARG A 116 -16.35 -16.79 6.66
N VAL A 117 -17.36 -17.45 6.11
CA VAL A 117 -17.22 -18.74 5.41
C VAL A 117 -16.33 -18.65 4.16
N VAL A 118 -16.31 -17.51 3.47
CA VAL A 118 -15.48 -17.31 2.26
C VAL A 118 -14.18 -16.54 2.54
N THR A 119 -13.86 -16.32 3.81
CA THR A 119 -12.65 -15.59 4.22
C THR A 119 -11.50 -16.58 4.43
N SER A 120 -10.39 -16.36 3.72
CA SER A 120 -9.19 -17.19 3.87
C SER A 120 -8.35 -16.79 5.08
N ALA A 121 -7.44 -17.67 5.52
CA ALA A 121 -6.45 -17.32 6.54
C ALA A 121 -5.60 -16.10 6.13
N MET A 122 -5.23 -16.01 4.85
CA MET A 122 -4.45 -14.88 4.34
C MET A 122 -5.24 -13.55 4.34
N ASP A 123 -6.57 -13.59 4.19
CA ASP A 123 -7.40 -12.39 4.37
C ASP A 123 -7.31 -11.85 5.80
N TRP A 124 -7.28 -12.73 6.81
CA TRP A 124 -7.09 -12.32 8.20
C TRP A 124 -5.69 -11.77 8.44
N VAL A 125 -4.66 -12.48 7.98
CA VAL A 125 -3.26 -12.03 8.12
C VAL A 125 -3.11 -10.64 7.52
N ILE A 126 -3.57 -10.41 6.28
CA ILE A 126 -3.33 -9.12 5.62
C ILE A 126 -4.13 -8.00 6.25
N LEU A 127 -5.37 -8.25 6.70
CA LEU A 127 -6.17 -7.24 7.40
C LEU A 127 -5.55 -6.86 8.75
N SER A 128 -5.03 -7.84 9.50
CA SER A 128 -4.34 -7.59 10.76
C SER A 128 -3.04 -6.81 10.56
N VAL A 129 -2.23 -7.16 9.56
CA VAL A 129 -0.99 -6.44 9.25
C VAL A 129 -1.29 -5.00 8.81
N LEU A 130 -2.31 -4.78 7.97
CA LEU A 130 -2.75 -3.43 7.58
C LEU A 130 -3.26 -2.63 8.77
N MET A 131 -4.01 -3.26 9.69
CA MET A 131 -4.49 -2.63 10.91
C MET A 131 -3.33 -2.13 11.77
N VAL A 132 -2.35 -3.00 12.02
CA VAL A 132 -1.13 -2.62 12.76
C VAL A 132 -0.37 -1.51 12.03
N GLN A 133 -0.22 -1.59 10.71
CA GLN A 133 0.47 -0.56 9.93
C GLN A 133 -0.14 0.83 10.09
N ILE A 134 -1.48 0.93 10.01
CA ILE A 134 -2.18 2.21 10.13
C ILE A 134 -2.09 2.74 11.55
N ILE A 135 -2.24 1.89 12.57
CA ILE A 135 -2.10 2.28 13.97
C ILE A 135 -0.68 2.83 14.22
N LEU A 136 0.36 2.13 13.76
CA LEU A 136 1.75 2.59 13.88
C LEU A 136 1.99 3.90 13.14
N GLY A 137 1.38 4.09 11.96
CA GLY A 137 1.47 5.34 11.21
C GLY A 137 0.78 6.50 11.92
N LEU A 138 -0.41 6.26 12.47
CA LEU A 138 -1.17 7.24 13.25
C LEU A 138 -0.42 7.63 14.52
N LEU A 139 0.12 6.64 15.26
CA LEU A 139 0.96 6.88 16.42
C LEU A 139 2.22 7.67 16.06
N THR A 140 2.85 7.36 14.93
CA THR A 140 4.01 8.13 14.44
C THR A 140 3.63 9.59 14.20
N ALA A 141 2.53 9.85 13.49
CA ALA A 141 2.06 11.21 13.19
C ALA A 141 1.71 12.01 14.45
N VAL A 142 1.13 11.37 15.47
CA VAL A 142 0.72 12.02 16.72
C VAL A 142 1.90 12.24 17.69
N LEU A 143 2.78 11.24 17.85
CA LEU A 143 3.86 11.28 18.83
C LEU A 143 5.11 12.00 18.30
N TYR A 144 5.33 11.95 16.99
CA TYR A 144 6.49 12.53 16.32
C TYR A 144 6.01 13.43 15.16
N PRO A 145 5.35 14.57 15.47
CA PRO A 145 4.76 15.43 14.47
C PRO A 145 5.83 16.01 13.53
N PHE A 146 5.37 16.51 12.38
CA PHE A 146 6.22 17.02 11.30
C PHE A 146 7.13 15.96 10.67
N GLY A 147 6.65 14.70 10.70
CA GLY A 147 7.15 13.55 9.95
C GLY A 147 7.58 13.87 8.53
N SER A 148 6.71 14.62 7.86
CA SER A 148 6.83 14.99 6.45
C SER A 148 8.06 15.86 6.18
N ALA A 149 8.48 16.70 7.15
CA ALA A 149 9.60 17.61 6.95
C ALA A 149 10.96 16.92 7.01
N TRP A 150 11.14 15.95 7.93
CA TRP A 150 12.40 15.22 8.06
C TRP A 150 12.50 14.00 7.13
N ALA A 151 11.41 13.60 6.47
CA ALA A 151 11.41 12.49 5.52
C ALA A 151 12.48 12.63 4.43
N THR A 152 12.71 13.84 3.90
CA THR A 152 13.69 14.11 2.84
C THR A 152 15.14 13.95 3.28
N GLY A 153 15.44 14.21 4.55
CA GLY A 153 16.79 14.10 5.11
C GLY A 153 17.10 12.73 5.72
N VAL A 154 16.07 11.90 5.95
CA VAL A 154 16.17 10.64 6.69
C VAL A 154 15.72 9.46 5.83
N LEU A 155 14.43 9.41 5.48
CA LEU A 155 13.84 8.25 4.80
C LEU A 155 14.21 8.19 3.31
N SER A 156 14.22 9.32 2.61
CA SER A 156 14.58 9.36 1.19
C SER A 156 16.02 8.87 0.94
N PRO A 157 17.07 9.36 1.63
CA PRO A 157 18.42 8.84 1.42
C PRO A 157 18.57 7.38 1.86
N TYR A 158 17.91 6.95 2.93
CA TYR A 158 17.84 5.53 3.32
C TYR A 158 17.30 4.66 2.18
N LEU A 159 16.15 5.01 1.60
CA LEU A 159 15.53 4.25 0.51
C LEU A 159 16.35 4.31 -0.78
N LEU A 160 16.94 5.46 -1.10
CA LEU A 160 17.75 5.63 -2.30
C LEU A 160 19.07 4.83 -2.23
N SER A 161 19.62 4.61 -1.03
CA SER A 161 20.86 3.84 -0.83
C SER A 161 20.77 2.39 -1.36
N PHE A 162 19.58 1.80 -1.36
CA PHE A 162 19.35 0.45 -1.90
C PHE A 162 19.63 0.34 -3.40
N PHE A 163 19.44 1.41 -4.18
CA PHE A 163 19.75 1.40 -5.62
C PHE A 163 21.26 1.30 -5.88
N SER A 164 22.09 1.67 -4.91
CA SER A 164 23.55 1.56 -5.00
C SER A 164 24.08 0.25 -4.41
N PHE A 165 23.20 -0.67 -4.00
CA PHE A 165 23.55 -1.93 -3.33
C PHE A 165 24.35 -1.76 -2.02
N ASP A 166 24.28 -0.59 -1.41
CA ASP A 166 24.96 -0.24 -0.15
C ASP A 166 23.93 0.39 0.82
N PRO A 167 23.14 -0.43 1.54
CA PRO A 167 22.05 0.07 2.37
C PRO A 167 22.59 0.86 3.58
N GLN A 168 22.32 2.16 3.59
CA GLN A 168 22.77 3.08 4.63
C GLN A 168 21.81 3.07 5.82
N ILE A 169 21.86 2.02 6.65
CA ILE A 169 20.91 1.86 7.77
C ILE A 169 21.06 2.92 8.87
N ALA A 170 22.20 3.62 8.94
CA ALA A 170 22.48 4.65 9.93
C ALA A 170 21.44 5.80 9.91
N TYR A 171 20.78 6.04 8.78
CA TYR A 171 19.68 6.99 8.69
C TYR A 171 18.49 6.62 9.60
N VAL A 172 18.28 5.34 9.91
CA VAL A 172 17.03 4.86 10.51
C VAL A 172 17.22 4.11 11.81
N THR A 173 18.45 3.78 12.19
CA THR A 173 18.77 3.03 13.43
C THR A 173 18.35 3.77 14.70
N ASP A 174 18.52 5.10 14.71
CA ASP A 174 18.25 5.94 15.89
C ASP A 174 16.81 6.47 15.93
N LEU A 175 15.96 6.06 14.98
CA LEU A 175 14.56 6.46 14.98
C LEU A 175 13.80 5.81 16.16
N PRO A 176 12.75 6.49 16.66
CA PRO A 176 11.91 5.93 17.71
C PRO A 176 11.31 4.58 17.30
N LEU A 177 11.09 3.71 18.29
CA LEU A 177 10.64 2.33 18.06
C LEU A 177 9.35 2.26 17.22
N VAL A 178 8.40 3.16 17.44
CA VAL A 178 7.13 3.19 16.70
C VAL A 178 7.36 3.42 15.20
N VAL A 179 8.27 4.34 14.84
CA VAL A 179 8.64 4.63 13.45
C VAL A 179 9.35 3.44 12.83
N LYS A 180 10.29 2.86 13.57
CA LYS A 180 11.02 1.65 13.21
C LYS A 180 10.10 0.46 12.94
N LEU A 181 9.06 0.28 13.76
CA LEU A 181 8.03 -0.75 13.56
C LEU A 181 7.15 -0.44 12.34
N HIS A 182 6.75 0.81 12.14
CA HIS A 182 5.97 1.22 10.97
C HIS A 182 6.71 0.90 9.66
N MET A 183 8.02 1.15 9.63
CA MET A 183 8.88 0.79 8.50
C MET A 183 8.97 -0.73 8.32
N THR A 184 9.20 -1.48 9.39
CA THR A 184 9.28 -2.95 9.34
C THR A 184 7.98 -3.57 8.81
N PHE A 185 6.83 -3.11 9.29
CA PHE A 185 5.53 -3.59 8.81
C PHE A 185 5.24 -3.16 7.36
N ALA A 186 5.77 -2.03 6.88
CA ALA A 186 5.72 -1.68 5.46
C ALA A 186 6.47 -2.71 4.60
N TRP A 187 7.67 -3.14 5.01
CA TRP A 187 8.40 -4.19 4.29
C TRP A 187 7.69 -5.56 4.35
N ILE A 188 7.12 -5.91 5.51
CA ILE A 188 6.29 -7.12 5.65
C ILE A 188 5.08 -7.07 4.71
N LEU A 189 4.41 -5.92 4.59
CA LEU A 189 3.29 -5.75 3.67
C LEU A 189 3.71 -6.04 2.22
N LEU A 190 4.83 -5.47 1.77
CA LEU A 190 5.36 -5.71 0.42
C LEU A 190 5.65 -7.20 0.18
N LEU A 191 6.25 -7.89 1.17
CA LEU A 191 6.51 -9.32 1.11
C LEU A 191 5.22 -10.14 0.95
N LEU A 192 4.13 -9.73 1.61
CA LEU A 192 2.83 -10.42 1.57
C LEU A 192 1.97 -10.10 0.34
N VAL A 193 2.29 -9.05 -0.43
CA VAL A 193 1.53 -8.67 -1.64
C VAL A 193 1.31 -9.83 -2.60
N PRO A 194 2.34 -10.54 -3.10
CA PRO A 194 2.17 -11.58 -4.11
C PRO A 194 1.34 -12.77 -3.64
N PHE A 195 1.21 -12.98 -2.32
CA PHE A 195 0.49 -14.12 -1.74
C PHE A 195 -0.92 -13.76 -1.25
N SER A 196 -1.29 -12.47 -1.29
CA SER A 196 -2.54 -11.99 -0.72
C SER A 196 -3.46 -11.38 -1.79
N ARG A 197 -4.62 -10.88 -1.36
CA ARG A 197 -5.51 -10.12 -2.25
C ARG A 197 -4.91 -8.80 -2.71
N LEU A 198 -3.83 -8.29 -2.10
CA LEU A 198 -3.24 -6.98 -2.42
C LEU A 198 -2.73 -6.86 -3.86
N VAL A 199 -2.53 -7.97 -4.58
CA VAL A 199 -2.21 -7.95 -6.02
C VAL A 199 -3.20 -7.12 -6.85
N HIS A 200 -4.44 -6.93 -6.36
CA HIS A 200 -5.43 -6.07 -7.02
C HIS A 200 -4.98 -4.60 -7.14
N ALA A 201 -4.08 -4.14 -6.26
CA ALA A 201 -3.54 -2.77 -6.30
C ALA A 201 -2.76 -2.49 -7.59
N PHE A 202 -2.23 -3.52 -8.26
CA PHE A 202 -1.56 -3.39 -9.55
C PHE A 202 -2.52 -3.34 -10.75
N SER A 203 -3.82 -3.58 -10.54
CA SER A 203 -4.82 -3.62 -11.61
C SER A 203 -5.65 -2.34 -11.70
N LEU A 204 -5.02 -1.18 -11.49
CA LEU A 204 -5.67 0.11 -11.64
C LEU A 204 -6.15 0.30 -13.09
N PRO A 205 -7.44 0.60 -13.31
CA PRO A 205 -8.04 0.58 -14.63
C PRO A 205 -7.74 1.86 -15.44
N PHE A 206 -6.51 2.36 -15.43
CA PHE A 206 -6.15 3.59 -16.16
C PHE A 206 -6.45 3.51 -17.66
N ARG A 207 -6.31 2.32 -18.26
CA ARG A 207 -6.66 2.09 -19.67
C ARG A 207 -8.15 2.27 -19.95
N TYR A 208 -9.02 2.15 -18.96
CA TYR A 208 -10.46 2.31 -19.13
C TYR A 208 -10.84 3.71 -19.62
N PHE A 209 -10.12 4.75 -19.19
CA PHE A 209 -10.40 6.14 -19.58
C PHE A 209 -10.17 6.42 -21.08
N VAL A 210 -9.35 5.60 -21.75
CA VAL A 210 -9.01 5.76 -23.18
C VAL A 210 -9.51 4.61 -24.04
N ARG A 211 -10.07 3.56 -23.41
CA ARG A 211 -10.52 2.36 -24.11
C ARG A 211 -11.87 2.63 -24.79
N PRO A 212 -12.09 2.18 -26.04
CA PRO A 212 -13.40 2.22 -26.67
C PRO A 212 -14.46 1.45 -25.86
N PRO A 213 -15.71 1.92 -25.81
CA PRO A 213 -16.78 1.25 -25.06
C PRO A 213 -17.01 -0.19 -25.54
N GLN A 214 -16.87 -0.45 -26.84
CA GLN A 214 -16.97 -1.77 -27.42
C GLN A 214 -15.58 -2.36 -27.71
N LEU A 215 -15.29 -3.54 -27.15
CA LEU A 215 -14.17 -4.36 -27.60
C LEU A 215 -14.70 -5.57 -28.35
N VAL A 216 -14.20 -5.77 -29.57
CA VAL A 216 -14.50 -6.95 -30.37
C VAL A 216 -13.24 -7.79 -30.46
N ILE A 217 -13.31 -9.01 -29.90
CA ILE A 217 -12.23 -10.00 -29.99
C ILE A 217 -12.60 -10.92 -31.15
N TRP A 218 -11.78 -10.92 -32.20
CA TRP A 218 -12.02 -11.72 -33.40
C TRP A 218 -11.35 -13.09 -33.27
N ASN A 219 -12.02 -14.14 -33.75
CA ASN A 219 -11.46 -15.50 -33.80
C ASN A 219 -10.58 -15.74 -35.05
N ARG A 220 -10.41 -14.71 -35.91
CA ARG A 220 -9.61 -14.76 -37.15
C ARG A 220 -8.87 -13.43 -37.36
N ASN A 221 -7.67 -13.48 -37.94
CA ASN A 221 -6.90 -12.30 -38.32
C ASN A 221 -7.62 -11.50 -39.42
N ARG A 222 -7.79 -10.19 -39.23
CA ARG A 222 -8.49 -9.28 -40.15
C ARG A 222 -7.69 -8.88 -41.40
N THR A 223 -6.45 -9.34 -41.54
CA THR A 223 -5.55 -8.96 -42.65
C THR A 223 -5.89 -9.61 -44.00
N THR A 224 -6.98 -10.38 -44.12
CA THR A 224 -7.36 -11.08 -45.36
C THR A 224 -8.73 -10.70 -45.93
N SER A 225 -9.30 -9.53 -45.61
CA SER A 225 -10.48 -9.02 -46.32
C SER A 225 -10.13 -7.77 -47.12
N THR A 226 -9.41 -7.95 -48.22
CA THR A 226 -9.44 -7.01 -49.35
C THR A 226 -10.75 -7.22 -50.10
N HIS A 227 -11.67 -6.28 -49.97
CA HIS A 227 -12.74 -6.06 -50.93
C HIS A 227 -12.31 -4.92 -51.86
#